data_AF-A0A3B3Z5H7-F1
#
_entry.id   AF-A0A3B3Z5H7-F1
#
_cell.length_a   1.000
_cell.length_b   1.000
_cell.length_c   1.000
_cell.angle_alpha   90.00
_cell.angle_beta   90.00
_cell.angle_gamma   90.00
#
_symmetry.space_group_name_H-M   'P 1'
#
loop_
_entity.id
_entity.type
_entity.pdbx_description
1 polymer ?
#
loop_
_entity_poly.entity_id
_entity_poly.type
_entity_poly.pdbx_seq_one_letter_code
_entity_poly.pdbx_strand_id
1 'polypeptide(L)'
;SLVSSCLCNICFFACMTQCFFPSTFTVDVLLKAVGDTPIMKTKKWAVDRGRTVQSLAQFISRFLKLDANEQLFIYVHQSFAPSPDQEVGVLFDCFGSDGKLVLHYCKSQAWG
;
A
#
# COMPACT_ATOMS: atom_id res chain seq x y z
N SER A 1 21.21 -32.67 17.98
CA SER A 1 20.15 -33.59 18.40
C SER A 1 18.91 -32.81 18.78
N LEU A 2 17.78 -33.13 18.11
CA LEU A 2 16.39 -32.74 18.40
C LEU A 2 16.10 -31.23 18.49
N VAL A 3 15.17 -30.65 17.72
CA VAL A 3 13.88 -31.14 17.18
C VAL A 3 13.62 -30.37 15.89
N SER A 4 13.50 -31.01 14.73
CA SER A 4 12.36 -31.83 14.30
C SER A 4 11.13 -30.98 13.99
N SER A 5 10.85 -30.88 12.68
CA SER A 5 9.54 -30.89 12.04
C SER A 5 8.44 -29.95 12.57
N CYS A 6 8.35 -28.78 11.93
CA CYS A 6 7.07 -28.09 11.74
C CYS A 6 6.74 -28.02 10.25
N LEU A 7 6.45 -29.20 9.67
CA LEU A 7 5.51 -29.29 8.55
C LEU A 7 4.13 -28.94 9.12
N CYS A 8 3.84 -27.64 9.21
CA CYS A 8 2.50 -27.16 9.51
C CYS A 8 2.11 -26.18 8.42
N ASN A 9 1.06 -26.53 7.68
CA ASN A 9 0.54 -25.84 6.50
C ASN A 9 -0.14 -24.48 6.84
N ILE A 10 0.36 -23.78 7.88
CA ILE A 10 -0.15 -22.53 8.46
C ILE A 10 1.01 -21.58 8.89
N CYS A 11 2.26 -21.84 8.50
CA CYS A 11 3.38 -20.90 8.75
C CYS A 11 3.36 -19.62 7.87
N PHE A 12 2.19 -19.02 7.61
CA PHE A 12 2.07 -17.72 6.95
C PHE A 12 1.85 -16.55 7.91
N PHE A 13 1.60 -16.82 9.21
CA PHE A 13 1.12 -15.77 10.12
C PHE A 13 1.96 -15.53 11.40
N ALA A 14 3.15 -16.14 11.53
CA ALA A 14 3.90 -16.08 12.79
C ALA A 14 5.44 -15.97 12.67
N CYS A 15 5.99 -15.37 11.61
CA CYS A 15 7.32 -14.74 11.71
C CYS A 15 7.16 -13.28 12.15
N MET A 16 6.40 -13.08 13.24
CA MET A 16 5.95 -11.79 13.76
C MET A 16 6.77 -11.35 14.98
N THR A 17 7.97 -11.90 15.19
CA THR A 17 8.85 -11.41 16.25
C THR A 17 10.33 -11.57 15.88
N GLN A 18 10.95 -10.42 15.61
CA GLN A 18 12.38 -10.15 15.72
C GLN A 18 13.28 -10.30 14.49
N CYS A 19 13.00 -9.47 13.49
CA CYS A 19 13.98 -8.44 13.09
C CYS A 19 13.22 -7.12 12.93
N PHE A 20 12.79 -6.52 14.05
CA PHE A 20 12.44 -5.10 14.08
C PHE A 20 13.74 -4.28 14.01
N PHE A 21 14.43 -4.39 12.88
CA PHE A 21 15.23 -3.28 12.41
C PHE A 21 14.21 -2.21 12.00
N PRO A 22 14.34 -0.95 12.43
CA PRO A 22 13.72 0.14 11.70
C PRO A 22 14.43 0.18 10.35
N SER A 23 13.98 -0.67 9.43
CA SER A 23 14.42 -0.67 8.05
C SER A 23 13.88 0.63 7.48
N THR A 24 14.72 1.66 7.42
CA THR A 24 14.46 2.97 6.81
C THR A 24 14.09 2.89 5.32
N PHE A 25 13.87 1.69 4.80
CA PHE A 25 13.58 1.34 3.42
C PHE A 25 12.08 1.22 3.12
N THR A 26 11.21 1.14 4.13
CA THR A 26 9.75 1.03 3.94
C THR A 26 9.01 2.20 4.55
N VAL A 27 7.93 2.62 3.90
CA VAL A 27 7.02 3.69 4.30
C VAL A 27 5.69 3.10 4.75
N ASP A 28 5.17 3.63 5.86
CA ASP A 28 3.80 3.36 6.29
C ASP A 28 2.81 4.14 5.42
N VAL A 29 2.04 3.43 4.59
CA VAL A 29 1.01 3.99 3.72
C VAL A 29 -0.38 3.65 4.27
N LEU A 30 -1.22 4.66 4.42
CA LEU A 30 -2.62 4.53 4.80
C LEU A 30 -3.51 4.72 3.57
N LEU A 31 -4.12 3.65 3.08
CA LEU A 31 -5.01 3.64 1.93
C LEU A 31 -6.46 3.87 2.36
N LYS A 32 -7.12 4.86 1.75
CA LYS A 32 -8.52 5.20 1.99
C LYS A 32 -9.32 5.14 0.69
N ALA A 33 -10.42 4.40 0.69
CA ALA A 33 -11.35 4.39 -0.43
C ALA A 33 -12.10 5.71 -0.53
N VAL A 34 -12.47 6.10 -1.74
CA VAL A 34 -13.30 7.28 -2.02
C VAL A 34 -14.47 6.89 -2.91
N GLY A 35 -15.63 7.46 -2.63
CA GLY A 35 -16.88 7.19 -3.35
C GLY A 35 -17.33 5.73 -3.21
N ASP A 36 -17.86 5.18 -4.30
CA ASP A 36 -18.38 3.80 -4.38
C ASP A 36 -17.28 2.74 -4.57
N THR A 37 -16.02 3.10 -4.32
CA THR A 37 -14.90 2.17 -4.47
C THR A 37 -14.85 1.17 -3.31
N PRO A 38 -14.63 -0.14 -3.56
CA PRO A 38 -14.55 -1.14 -2.49
C PRO A 38 -13.52 -0.79 -1.40
N ILE A 39 -13.96 -0.88 -0.14
CA ILE A 39 -13.13 -0.54 1.03
C ILE A 39 -12.25 -1.73 1.42
N MET A 40 -10.94 -1.53 1.47
CA MET A 40 -10.01 -2.52 1.99
C MET A 40 -10.18 -2.74 3.50
N LYS A 41 -10.20 -4.00 3.93
CA LYS A 41 -10.26 -4.38 5.36
C LYS A 41 -9.02 -3.88 6.11
N THR A 42 -7.84 -4.05 5.51
CA THR A 42 -6.57 -3.55 6.03
C THR A 42 -6.25 -2.22 5.35
N LYS A 43 -6.20 -1.14 6.13
CA LYS A 43 -5.95 0.22 5.61
C LYS A 43 -4.47 0.62 5.67
N LYS A 44 -3.74 0.12 6.66
CA LYS A 44 -2.32 0.43 6.87
C LYS A 44 -1.45 -0.64 6.18
N TRP A 45 -0.54 -0.21 5.33
CA TRP A 45 0.36 -1.06 4.55
C TRP A 45 1.78 -0.54 4.66
N ALA A 46 2.74 -1.43 4.89
CA ALA A 46 4.16 -1.10 4.75
C ALA A 46 4.54 -1.30 3.28
N VAL A 47 4.96 -0.23 2.62
CA VAL A 47 5.32 -0.23 1.19
C VAL A 47 6.79 0.17 1.06
N ASP A 48 7.52 -0.51 0.18
CA ASP A 48 8.90 -0.17 -0.10
C ASP A 48 9.02 1.22 -0.77
N ARG A 49 10.04 2.00 -0.38
CA ARG A 49 10.25 3.36 -0.86
C ARG A 49 10.44 3.44 -2.38
N GLY A 50 11.07 2.43 -2.98
CA GLY A 50 11.34 2.38 -4.42
C GLY A 50 10.15 1.90 -5.26
N ARG A 51 8.98 1.66 -4.66
CA ARG A 51 7.76 1.33 -5.41
C ARG A 51 7.17 2.58 -6.04
N THR A 52 6.71 2.44 -7.28
CA THR A 52 5.99 3.50 -7.98
C THR A 52 4.50 3.51 -7.67
N VAL A 53 3.85 4.66 -7.87
CA VAL A 53 2.40 4.81 -7.74
C VAL A 53 1.65 3.85 -8.67
N GLN A 54 2.15 3.64 -9.89
CA GLN A 54 1.54 2.69 -10.83
C GLN A 54 1.53 1.27 -10.28
N SER A 55 2.66 0.81 -9.72
CA SER A 55 2.74 -0.52 -9.12
C SER A 55 1.78 -0.64 -7.93
N LEU A 56 1.65 0.42 -7.13
CA LEU A 56 0.71 0.48 -6.02
C LEU A 56 -0.76 0.42 -6.49
N ALA A 57 -1.11 1.17 -7.54
CA ALA A 57 -2.46 1.15 -8.12
C ALA A 57 -2.82 -0.25 -8.64
N GLN A 58 -1.90 -0.88 -9.39
CA GLN A 58 -2.08 -2.25 -9.87
C GLN A 58 -2.23 -3.26 -8.74
N PHE A 59 -1.46 -3.10 -7.66
CA PHE A 59 -1.57 -3.94 -6.47
C PHE A 59 -2.97 -3.83 -5.84
N ILE A 60 -3.47 -2.60 -5.67
CA ILE A 60 -4.81 -2.36 -5.09
C ILE A 60 -5.89 -2.95 -5.99
N SER A 61 -5.83 -2.72 -7.31
CA SER A 61 -6.82 -3.28 -8.24
C SER A 61 -6.87 -4.81 -8.19
N ARG A 62 -5.71 -5.48 -8.14
CA ARG A 62 -5.64 -6.94 -8.00
C ARG A 62 -6.14 -7.41 -6.64
N PHE A 63 -5.80 -6.70 -5.57
CA PHE A 63 -6.23 -7.05 -4.21
C PHE A 63 -7.76 -6.93 -4.06
N LEU A 64 -8.35 -5.90 -4.65
CA LEU A 64 -9.79 -5.68 -4.68
C LEU A 64 -10.52 -6.52 -5.74
N LYS A 65 -9.80 -7.30 -6.55
CA LYS A 65 -10.33 -8.09 -7.68
C LYS A 65 -11.13 -7.24 -8.67
N LEU A 66 -10.65 -6.03 -8.94
CA LEU A 66 -11.21 -5.17 -9.97
C LEU A 66 -10.89 -5.73 -11.36
N ASP A 67 -11.76 -5.46 -12.32
CA ASP A 67 -11.54 -5.82 -13.71
C ASP A 67 -10.31 -5.11 -14.28
N ALA A 68 -9.58 -5.79 -15.18
CA ALA A 68 -8.38 -5.22 -15.81
C ALA A 68 -8.65 -3.97 -16.67
N ASN A 69 -9.92 -3.75 -17.03
CA ASN A 69 -10.37 -2.58 -17.78
C ASN A 69 -10.69 -1.37 -16.88
N GLU A 70 -10.79 -1.57 -15.55
CA GLU A 70 -11.03 -0.48 -14.62
C GLU A 70 -9.69 0.18 -14.22
N GLN A 71 -9.59 1.48 -14.48
CA GLN A 71 -8.46 2.29 -14.03
C GLN A 71 -8.68 2.73 -12.58
N LEU A 72 -7.64 2.61 -11.76
CA LEU A 72 -7.65 3.10 -10.39
C LEU A 72 -6.81 4.37 -10.29
N PHE A 73 -7.41 5.43 -9.76
CA PHE A 73 -6.77 6.71 -9.49
C PHE A 73 -6.32 6.78 -8.04
N ILE A 74 -5.14 7.37 -7.83
CA ILE A 74 -4.56 7.60 -6.49
C ILE A 74 -4.38 9.09 -6.31
N TYR A 75 -4.75 9.58 -5.12
CA TYR A 75 -4.70 10.97 -4.74
C TYR A 75 -3.96 11.17 -3.42
N VAL A 76 -3.12 12.19 -3.37
CA VAL A 76 -2.43 12.65 -2.16
C VAL A 76 -3.25 13.80 -1.56
N HIS A 77 -3.45 13.78 -0.24
CA HIS A 77 -4.18 14.85 0.48
C HIS A 77 -5.56 15.25 -0.11
N GLN A 78 -6.24 14.34 -0.83
CA GLN A 78 -7.54 14.61 -1.47
C GLN A 78 -7.51 15.82 -2.41
N SER A 79 -6.37 16.12 -3.03
CA SER A 79 -6.21 17.30 -3.88
C SER A 79 -5.73 16.95 -5.28
N PHE A 80 -4.58 16.28 -5.42
CA PHE A 80 -3.98 16.00 -6.72
C PHE A 80 -3.57 14.53 -6.88
N ALA A 81 -3.50 14.08 -8.13
CA ALA A 81 -3.00 12.77 -8.50
C ALA A 81 -1.50 12.87 -8.89
N PRO A 82 -0.59 12.18 -8.20
CA PRO A 82 0.82 12.16 -8.56
C PRO A 82 1.06 11.39 -9.86
N SER A 83 2.23 11.60 -10.47
CA SER A 83 2.63 10.83 -11.66
C SER A 83 2.69 9.32 -11.36
N PRO A 84 2.24 8.44 -12.26
CA PRO A 84 2.29 6.99 -12.09
C PRO A 84 3.72 6.47 -11.87
N ASP A 85 4.71 7.14 -12.45
CA ASP A 85 6.13 6.79 -12.35
C ASP A 85 6.78 7.27 -11.05
N GLN A 86 6.08 8.08 -10.27
CA GLN A 86 6.65 8.65 -9.05
C GLN A 86 6.77 7.59 -7.96
N GLU A 87 7.89 7.61 -7.25
CA GLU A 87 8.16 6.71 -6.14
C GLU A 87 7.37 7.12 -4.88
N VAL A 88 6.86 6.12 -4.16
CA VAL A 88 6.14 6.30 -2.89
C VAL A 88 7.05 6.93 -1.82
N GLY A 89 8.34 6.64 -1.85
CA GLY A 89 9.33 7.28 -0.97
C GLY A 89 9.37 8.79 -1.14
N VAL A 90 9.42 9.28 -2.39
CA VAL A 90 9.41 10.72 -2.69
C VAL A 90 8.10 11.36 -2.23
N LEU A 91 6.97 10.69 -2.45
CA LEU A 91 5.67 11.19 -1.97
C LEU A 91 5.61 11.27 -0.45
N PHE A 92 6.21 10.33 0.25
CA PHE A 92 6.29 10.35 1.71
C PHE A 92 7.18 11.48 2.22
N ASP A 93 8.32 11.74 1.58
CA ASP A 93 9.22 12.81 2.02
C ASP A 93 8.59 14.20 1.81
N CYS A 94 7.79 14.38 0.76
CA CYS A 94 7.12 15.65 0.46
C CYS A 94 5.77 15.82 1.18
N PHE A 95 5.00 14.75 1.35
CA PHE A 95 3.59 14.81 1.77
C PHE A 95 3.24 13.88 2.95
N GLY A 96 4.22 13.20 3.54
CA GLY A 96 4.01 12.40 4.74
C GLY A 96 3.67 13.26 5.95
N SER A 97 2.82 12.75 6.83
CA SER A 97 2.46 13.36 8.11
C SER A 97 2.32 12.28 9.18
N ASP A 98 2.69 12.58 10.43
CA ASP A 98 2.59 11.62 11.56
C ASP A 98 3.31 10.28 11.30
N GLY A 99 4.40 10.31 10.53
CA GLY A 99 5.15 9.12 10.15
C GLY A 99 4.42 8.19 9.18
N LYS A 100 3.37 8.66 8.49
CA LYS A 100 2.60 7.89 7.49
C LYS A 100 2.27 8.72 6.26
N LEU A 101 2.09 8.07 5.11
CA LEU A 101 1.56 8.67 3.89
C LEU A 101 0.09 8.31 3.74
N VAL A 102 -0.82 9.29 3.67
CA VAL A 102 -2.25 9.02 3.43
C VAL A 102 -2.55 9.16 1.95
N LEU A 103 -2.97 8.05 1.34
CA LEU A 103 -3.38 8.01 -0.07
C LEU A 103 -4.85 7.65 -0.18
N HIS A 104 -5.52 8.31 -1.11
CA HIS A 104 -6.93 8.12 -1.40
C HIS A 104 -7.07 7.46 -2.77
N TYR A 105 -7.82 6.37 -2.86
CA TYR A 105 -7.98 5.64 -4.11
C TYR A 105 -9.45 5.61 -4.56
N CYS A 106 -9.67 5.73 -5.88
CA CYS A 106 -10.99 5.68 -6.48
C CYS A 106 -10.99 5.13 -7.91
N LYS A 107 -12.14 4.61 -8.35
CA LYS A 107 -12.35 4.14 -9.73
C LYS A 107 -12.61 5.26 -10.74
N SER A 108 -13.24 6.34 -10.31
CA SER A 108 -13.52 7.51 -11.14
C SER A 108 -12.63 8.67 -10.73
N GLN A 109 -12.34 9.58 -11.67
CA GLN A 109 -11.64 10.82 -11.34
C GLN A 109 -12.45 11.62 -10.30
N ALA A 110 -11.82 12.00 -9.21
CA ALA A 110 -12.49 12.63 -8.07
C ALA A 110 -12.02 14.08 -7.83
N TRP A 111 -10.73 14.34 -8.02
CA TRP A 111 -10.12 15.65 -7.88
C TRP A 111 -9.24 15.97 -9.10
N GLY A 112 -9.06 17.25 -9.39
CA GLY A 112 -8.33 17.78 -10.55
C GLY A 112 -7.75 19.14 -10.24
#